data_AF-A0AAW1MYS3-F1
#
_entry.id   AF-A0AAW1MYS3-F1
#
_cell.length_a   1.000
_cell.length_b   1.000
_cell.length_c   1.000
_cell.angle_alpha   90.00
_cell.angle_beta   90.00
_cell.angle_gamma   90.00
#
_symmetry.space_group_name_H-M   'P 1'
#
loop_
_entity.id
_entity.type
_entity.pdbx_description
1 polymer ?
#
loop_
_entity_poly.entity_id
_entity_poly.type
_entity_poly.pdbx_seq_one_letter_code
_entity_poly.pdbx_strand_id
1 'polypeptide(L)'
;MTDYDRTVKEITPMGGFPYYGVVKEDYVLVKGGCVGPKKRVVTLRQSLVKQTSRKAMEEIAVKFVDTSSKFGHGRFQTTQEKMKHLGRSTA
;
A
#
# COMPACT_ATOMS: atom_id res chain seq x y z
N MET A 1 -9.20 -4.47 0.51
CA MET A 1 -9.81 -5.61 -0.22
C MET A 1 -9.88 -5.23 -1.68
N THR A 2 -9.54 -6.13 -2.59
CA THR A 2 -9.74 -5.95 -4.04
C THR A 2 -10.70 -7.02 -4.54
N ASP A 3 -11.23 -6.90 -5.74
CA ASP A 3 -12.14 -7.92 -6.30
C ASP A 3 -11.48 -9.31 -6.42
N TYR A 4 -10.15 -9.33 -6.53
CA TYR A 4 -9.35 -10.54 -6.67
C TYR A 4 -8.72 -11.03 -5.35
N ASP A 5 -8.64 -10.17 -4.33
CA ASP A 5 -8.06 -10.47 -3.02
C ASP A 5 -9.06 -10.13 -1.91
N ARG A 6 -9.72 -11.18 -1.42
CA ARG A 6 -10.74 -11.12 -0.36
C ARG A 6 -10.16 -10.94 1.04
N THR A 7 -8.83 -10.88 1.19
CA THR A 7 -8.24 -10.60 2.50
C THR A 7 -8.55 -9.16 2.93
N VAL A 8 -9.14 -9.01 4.12
CA VAL A 8 -9.40 -7.70 4.71
C VAL A 8 -8.08 -7.21 5.31
N LYS A 9 -7.47 -6.25 4.62
CA LYS A 9 -6.20 -5.64 5.00
C LYS A 9 -6.20 -4.15 4.68
N GLU A 10 -5.55 -3.39 5.56
CA GLU A 10 -5.31 -1.96 5.41
C GLU A 10 -4.06 -1.73 4.53
N ILE A 11 -3.89 -0.50 4.03
CA ILE A 11 -2.71 -0.15 3.22
C ILE A 11 -1.41 -0.14 4.03
N THR A 12 -1.51 0.09 5.35
CA THR A 12 -0.36 0.17 6.23
C THR A 12 0.29 -1.22 6.36
N PRO A 13 1.58 -1.36 6.01
CA PRO A 13 2.30 -2.62 6.18
C PRO A 13 2.31 -3.10 7.63
N MET A 14 2.49 -4.41 7.85
CA MET A 14 2.71 -4.91 9.20
C MET A 14 3.89 -4.21 9.88
N GLY A 15 3.65 -3.57 11.03
CA GLY A 15 4.65 -2.77 11.75
C GLY A 15 4.77 -1.31 11.29
N GLY A 16 3.94 -0.88 10.33
CA GLY A 16 3.91 0.50 9.83
C GLY A 16 4.86 0.77 8.68
N PHE A 17 4.66 1.92 8.01
CA PHE A 17 5.62 2.41 7.03
C PHE A 17 6.93 2.85 7.72
N PRO A 18 8.10 2.34 7.33
CA PRO A 18 9.35 2.68 8.00
C PRO A 18 9.62 4.17 7.96
N TYR A 19 9.89 4.79 9.10
CA TYR A 19 10.08 6.25 9.25
C TYR A 19 8.87 7.11 8.87
N TYR A 20 7.66 6.55 8.81
CA TYR A 20 6.43 7.34 8.67
C TYR A 20 5.44 6.99 9.79
N GLY A 21 4.98 5.74 9.84
CA GLY A 21 3.99 5.27 10.81
C GLY A 21 2.79 4.61 10.14
N VAL A 22 1.64 4.71 10.80
CA VAL A 22 0.35 4.17 10.35
C VAL A 22 -0.41 5.24 9.58
N VAL A 23 -0.96 4.89 8.42
CA VAL A 23 -1.87 5.74 7.64
C VAL A 23 -3.29 5.44 8.10
N LYS A 24 -3.95 6.42 8.73
CA LYS A 24 -5.34 6.32 9.21
C LYS A 24 -6.34 7.09 8.36
N GLU A 25 -5.85 8.11 7.66
CA GLU A 25 -6.66 9.00 6.83
C GLU A 25 -6.70 8.52 5.37
N ASP A 26 -7.51 9.22 4.57
CA ASP A 26 -7.58 9.03 3.12
C ASP A 26 -6.21 9.17 2.45
N TYR A 27 -5.99 8.37 1.41
CA TYR A 27 -4.71 8.30 0.71
C TYR A 27 -4.89 8.13 -0.79
N VAL A 28 -3.83 8.47 -1.52
CA VAL A 28 -3.72 8.25 -2.97
C VAL A 28 -2.52 7.35 -3.22
N LEU A 29 -2.70 6.32 -4.05
CA LEU A 29 -1.61 5.46 -4.52
C LEU A 29 -1.11 5.97 -5.87
N VAL A 30 0.14 6.44 -5.89
CA VAL A 30 0.79 6.97 -7.10
C VAL A 30 1.70 5.89 -7.70
N LYS A 31 1.62 5.71 -9.01
CA LYS A 31 2.51 4.80 -9.75
C LYS A 31 3.95 5.32 -9.71
N GLY A 32 4.88 4.51 -9.19
CA GLY A 32 6.31 4.84 -9.14
C GLY A 32 6.73 5.60 -7.88
N GLY A 33 7.75 6.45 -8.00
CA GLY A 33 8.29 7.27 -6.90
C GLY A 33 7.88 8.74 -6.99
N CYS A 34 7.85 9.43 -5.85
CA CYS A 34 7.64 10.88 -5.76
C CYS A 34 8.88 11.57 -5.14
N VAL A 35 8.97 12.89 -5.30
CA VAL A 35 10.14 13.66 -4.86
C VAL A 35 10.19 13.84 -3.34
N GLY A 36 11.22 13.28 -2.71
CA GLY A 36 11.57 13.56 -1.33
C GLY A 36 11.54 12.38 -0.37
N PRO A 37 12.01 12.59 0.88
CA PRO A 37 11.93 11.61 1.92
C PRO A 37 10.48 11.49 2.42
N LYS A 38 10.25 10.41 3.15
CA LYS A 38 8.99 10.14 3.84
C LYS A 38 8.65 11.30 4.80
N LYS A 39 7.36 11.57 5.02
CA LYS A 39 6.80 12.70 5.78
C LYS A 39 6.88 14.08 5.12
N ARG A 40 7.54 14.24 3.96
CA ARG A 40 7.51 15.51 3.23
C ARG A 40 6.11 15.79 2.70
N VAL A 41 5.62 17.01 2.92
CA VAL A 41 4.36 17.49 2.31
C VAL A 41 4.55 17.62 0.80
N VAL A 42 3.60 17.10 0.02
CA VAL A 42 3.60 17.14 -1.44
C VAL A 42 2.31 17.77 -1.93
N THR A 43 2.41 18.80 -2.77
CA THR A 43 1.26 19.42 -3.42
C THR A 43 0.98 18.73 -4.75
N LEU A 44 -0.20 18.12 -4.88
CA LEU A 44 -0.65 17.50 -6.13
C LEU A 44 -1.31 18.56 -7.02
N ARG A 45 -0.86 18.65 -8.28
CA ARG A 45 -1.45 19.53 -9.31
C ARG A 45 -1.94 18.69 -10.47
N GLN A 46 -3.09 19.06 -11.03
CA GLN A 46 -3.53 18.53 -12.32
C GLN A 46 -2.52 18.84 -13.43
N SER A 47 -2.51 17.99 -14.47
CA SER A 47 -1.73 18.24 -15.68
C SER A 47 -2.24 19.49 -16.39
N LEU A 48 -1.31 20.29 -16.94
CA LEU A 48 -1.68 21.52 -17.67
C LEU A 48 -2.44 21.22 -18.97
N VAL A 49 -2.17 20.07 -19.57
CA VAL A 49 -2.79 19.60 -20.83
C VAL A 49 -3.45 18.26 -20.58
N LYS A 50 -4.60 18.04 -21.21
CA LYS A 50 -5.34 16.77 -21.16
C LYS A 50 -4.45 15.61 -21.58
N GLN A 51 -4.39 14.57 -20.76
CA GLN A 51 -3.60 13.38 -21.04
C GLN A 51 -4.42 12.42 -21.91
N THR A 52 -4.04 12.29 -23.18
CA THR A 52 -4.76 11.47 -24.19
C THR A 52 -3.97 10.25 -24.66
N SER A 53 -2.79 9.99 -24.08
CA SER A 53 -2.01 8.82 -24.45
C SER A 53 -2.68 7.53 -23.97
N ARG A 54 -2.51 6.42 -24.71
CA ARG A 54 -3.06 5.11 -24.32
C ARG A 54 -2.64 4.68 -22.91
N LYS A 55 -1.42 5.00 -22.50
CA LYS A 55 -0.91 4.72 -21.15
C LYS A 55 -1.62 5.54 -20.06
N ALA A 56 -2.10 6.73 -20.39
CA ALA A 56 -2.81 7.59 -19.44
C ALA A 56 -4.29 7.27 -19.32
N MET A 57 -4.88 6.67 -20.37
CA MET A 57 -6.29 6.25 -20.41
C MET A 57 -6.48 4.77 -20.08
N GLU A 58 -5.42 4.08 -19.64
CA GLU A 58 -5.48 2.68 -19.24
C GLU A 58 -6.34 2.54 -17.97
N GLU A 59 -7.30 1.62 -18.00
CA GLU A 59 -8.11 1.28 -16.83
C GLU A 59 -7.29 0.40 -15.87
N ILE A 60 -7.15 0.85 -14.61
CA ILE A 60 -6.29 0.20 -13.63
C ILE A 60 -7.13 -0.71 -12.72
N ALA A 61 -7.10 -2.02 -12.99
CA ALA A 61 -7.67 -3.04 -12.12
C ALA A 61 -6.60 -3.61 -11.16
N VAL A 62 -6.60 -3.15 -9.90
CA VAL A 62 -5.63 -3.61 -8.89
C VAL A 62 -6.03 -4.99 -8.37
N LYS A 63 -5.19 -6.00 -8.60
CA LYS A 63 -5.44 -7.37 -8.12
C LYS A 63 -4.94 -7.61 -6.70
N PHE A 64 -3.75 -7.13 -6.39
CA PHE A 64 -3.08 -7.39 -5.12
C PHE A 64 -2.30 -6.16 -4.65
N VAL A 65 -2.35 -5.91 -3.36
CA VAL A 65 -1.54 -4.90 -2.67
C VAL A 65 -0.76 -5.60 -1.57
N ASP A 66 0.56 -5.40 -1.55
CA ASP A 66 1.43 -6.02 -0.56
C ASP A 66 1.42 -5.22 0.76
N THR A 67 0.99 -5.87 1.83
CA THR A 67 0.93 -5.34 3.20
C THR A 67 1.95 -6.01 4.12
N SER A 68 2.88 -6.78 3.55
CA SER A 68 3.98 -7.36 4.30
C SER A 68 4.91 -6.29 4.88
N SER A 69 5.52 -6.63 6.02
CA SER A 69 6.48 -5.74 6.71
C SER A 69 7.56 -5.23 5.75
N LYS A 70 7.82 -3.92 5.85
CA LYS A 70 8.94 -3.25 5.14
C LYS A 70 10.17 -3.05 6.01
N PHE A 71 10.14 -3.58 7.23
CA PHE A 71 11.35 -3.78 8.04
C PHE A 71 11.91 -5.17 7.74
N GLY A 72 13.10 -5.22 7.13
CA GLY A 72 13.71 -6.46 6.66
C GLY A 72 12.94 -7.11 5.51
N HIS A 73 12.91 -8.44 5.50
CA HIS A 73 12.21 -9.23 4.47
C HIS A 73 10.82 -9.65 4.97
N GLY A 74 9.77 -8.99 4.47
CA GLY A 74 8.37 -9.29 4.80
C GLY A 74 7.91 -10.63 4.19
N ARG A 75 7.33 -11.50 5.03
CA ARG A 75 6.80 -12.82 4.61
C ARG A 75 5.28 -12.95 4.72
N PHE A 76 4.66 -12.31 5.71
CA PHE A 76 3.23 -12.44 6.00
C PHE A 76 2.52 -11.14 5.65
N GLN A 77 1.30 -11.23 5.15
CA GLN A 77 0.46 -10.09 4.78
C GLN A 77 -0.36 -9.57 5.96
N THR A 78 -0.72 -10.47 6.88
CA THR A 78 -1.54 -10.15 8.07
C THR A 78 -0.94 -10.74 9.34
N THR A 79 -1.28 -10.13 10.48
CA THR A 79 -0.90 -10.65 11.79
C THR A 79 -1.46 -12.04 12.05
N GLN A 80 -2.69 -12.31 11.58
CA GLN A 80 -3.35 -13.59 11.71
C GLN A 80 -2.60 -14.70 10.97
N GLU A 81 -2.12 -14.42 9.75
CA GLU A 81 -1.29 -15.34 8.97
C GLU A 81 0.01 -15.69 9.70
N LYS A 82 0.68 -14.66 10.26
CA LYS A 82 1.91 -14.85 11.06
C LYS A 82 1.67 -15.69 12.31
N MET A 83 0.59 -15.41 13.06
CA MET A 83 0.22 -16.14 14.27
C MET A 83 -0.07 -17.61 13.97
N LYS A 84 -0.87 -17.87 12.93
CA LYS A 84 -1.19 -19.23 12.46
C LYS A 84 0.06 -19.98 12.05
N HIS A 85 0.96 -19.34 11.31
CA HIS A 85 2.21 -19.97 10.86
C HIS A 85 3.15 -20.32 12.02
N LEU A 86 3.24 -19.46 13.03
CA LEU A 86 4.12 -19.65 14.19
C LEU A 86 3.49 -20.49 15.32
N GLY A 87 2.27 -21.02 15.13
CA GLY A 87 1.57 -21.80 16.16
C GLY A 87 1.20 -20.99 17.41
N ARG A 88 1.13 -19.66 17.30
CA ARG A 88 0.76 -18.75 18.39
C ARG A 88 -0.72 -18.43 18.27
N SER A 89 -1.62 -19.35 18.62
CA SER A 89 -3.03 -19.01 18.79
C SER A 89 -3.19 -18.28 20.12
N THR A 90 -3.76 -17.07 20.08
CA THR A 90 -4.37 -16.49 21.28
C THR A 90 -5.53 -17.38 21.69
N ALA A 91 -5.53 -17.85 22.94
CA ALA A 91 -6.73 -18.35 23.60
C ALA A 91 -7.79 -17.24 23.68
#